data_AF-A0A0C2SKB7-F1
#
_entry.id   AF-A0A0C2SKB7-F1
#
_cell.length_a   1.000
_cell.length_b   1.000
_cell.length_c   1.000
_cell.angle_alpha   90.00
_cell.angle_beta   90.00
_cell.angle_gamma   90.00
#
_symmetry.space_group_name_H-M   'P 1'
#
loop_
_entity.id
_entity.type
_entity.pdbx_description
1 polymer ?
#
loop_
_entity_poly.entity_id
_entity_poly.type
_entity_poly.pdbx_seq_one_letter_code
_entity_poly.pdbx_strand_id
1 'polypeptide(L)'
;EMHELASNIDFEELLLRVEDIRLGNGSEVDDTEGWVDENMFLPAEERAQLDENIRPLRLILVKVRKLAYKIVNSSMILLPAWTSTLRELDMEVKRLPRDVSTHWNSTFDMLNVALTYRAGIDSIT
;
A
#
# COMPACT_ATOMS: atom_id res chain seq x y z
N GLU A 1 -5.86 12.02 17.02
CA GLU A 1 -4.70 11.80 16.12
C GLU A 1 -4.85 10.56 15.23
N MET A 2 -4.81 9.32 15.74
CA MET A 2 -4.96 8.10 14.88
C MET A 2 -6.30 8.00 14.14
N HIS A 3 -7.41 8.43 14.77
CA HIS A 3 -8.74 8.39 14.16
C HIS A 3 -8.92 9.40 13.01
N GLU A 4 -8.27 10.56 13.11
CA GLU A 4 -8.29 11.62 12.10
C GLU A 4 -7.38 11.26 10.91
N LEU A 5 -6.25 10.60 11.20
CA LEU A 5 -5.37 10.02 10.19
C LEU A 5 -6.07 8.89 9.40
N ALA A 6 -6.93 8.09 10.06
CA ALA A 6 -7.69 7.03 9.41
C ALA A 6 -8.71 7.58 8.40
N SER A 7 -9.47 8.63 8.73
CA SER A 7 -10.41 9.26 7.79
C SER A 7 -9.71 9.91 6.59
N ASN A 8 -8.51 10.47 6.78
CA ASN A 8 -7.70 10.96 5.67
C ASN A 8 -7.18 9.81 4.78
N ILE A 9 -6.94 8.63 5.36
CA ILE A 9 -6.44 7.44 4.64
C ILE A 9 -7.51 6.80 3.74
N ASP A 10 -8.79 6.77 4.13
CA ASP A 10 -9.87 6.25 3.27
C ASP A 10 -10.03 7.09 1.99
N PHE A 11 -9.97 8.41 2.12
CA PHE A 11 -9.99 9.33 0.98
C PHE A 11 -8.75 9.15 0.09
N GLU A 12 -7.60 8.93 0.72
CA GLU A 12 -6.33 8.70 0.08
C GLU A 12 -6.22 7.34 -0.63
N GLU A 13 -6.84 6.28 -0.11
CA GLU A 13 -6.97 4.97 -0.77
C GLU A 13 -7.89 5.08 -1.99
N LEU A 14 -8.98 5.84 -1.85
CA LEU A 14 -9.89 6.14 -2.96
C LEU A 14 -9.17 6.93 -4.06
N LEU A 15 -8.32 7.90 -3.70
CA LEU A 15 -7.48 8.63 -4.65
C LEU A 15 -6.50 7.70 -5.39
N LEU A 16 -5.86 6.75 -4.70
CA LEU A 16 -5.00 5.77 -5.36
C LEU A 16 -5.76 4.91 -6.36
N ARG A 17 -6.96 4.43 -5.99
CA ARG A 17 -7.82 3.67 -6.91
C ARG A 17 -8.21 4.51 -8.13
N VAL A 18 -8.56 5.78 -7.91
CA VAL A 18 -8.88 6.72 -9.00
C VAL A 18 -7.66 6.97 -9.90
N GLU A 19 -6.46 7.06 -9.33
CA GLU A 19 -5.21 7.25 -10.07
C GLU A 19 -4.83 5.99 -10.87
N ASP A 20 -5.01 4.80 -10.30
CA ASP A 20 -4.88 3.52 -11.01
C ASP A 20 -5.87 3.43 -12.19
N ILE A 21 -7.13 3.82 -11.98
CA ILE A 21 -8.14 3.88 -13.05
C ILE A 21 -7.71 4.84 -14.17
N ARG A 22 -7.26 6.05 -13.82
CA ARG A 22 -6.79 7.05 -14.80
C ARG A 22 -5.61 6.56 -15.65
N LEU A 23 -4.75 5.72 -15.08
CA LEU A 23 -3.59 5.17 -15.78
C LEU A 23 -3.91 3.96 -16.67
N GLY A 24 -5.20 3.58 -16.78
CA GLY A 24 -5.61 2.37 -17.50
C GLY A 24 -5.29 1.07 -16.75
N ASN A 25 -4.89 1.17 -15.48
CA ASN A 25 -4.73 0.03 -14.56
C ASN A 25 -6.03 -0.28 -13.79
N GLY A 26 -7.06 0.55 -13.97
CA GLY A 26 -8.41 0.32 -13.46
C GLY A 26 -8.96 -0.96 -14.05
N SER A 27 -9.08 -1.96 -13.20
CA SER A 27 -9.66 -3.26 -13.51
C SER A 27 -11.01 -3.12 -14.20
N GLU A 28 -11.27 -3.96 -15.21
CA GLU A 28 -12.61 -4.51 -15.39
C GLU A 28 -13.05 -5.00 -14.00
N VAL A 29 -14.21 -4.54 -13.51
CA VAL A 29 -14.72 -4.97 -12.19
C VAL A 29 -14.57 -6.48 -12.09
N ASP A 30 -13.78 -6.92 -11.11
CA ASP A 30 -13.57 -8.34 -10.87
C ASP A 30 -14.95 -9.00 -10.73
N ASP A 31 -15.12 -10.15 -11.38
CA ASP A 31 -16.39 -10.87 -11.35
C ASP A 31 -16.58 -11.48 -9.97
N THR A 32 -17.14 -10.64 -9.12
CA THR A 32 -17.48 -10.93 -7.72
C THR A 32 -18.90 -11.45 -7.61
N GLU A 33 -19.57 -11.76 -8.73
CA GLU A 33 -20.91 -12.32 -8.74
C GLU A 33 -20.91 -13.66 -7.99
N GLY A 34 -21.70 -13.72 -6.91
CA GLY A 34 -21.81 -14.91 -6.06
C GLY A 34 -20.76 -15.01 -4.94
N TRP A 35 -19.85 -14.05 -4.79
CA TRP A 35 -18.97 -14.01 -3.61
C TRP A 35 -19.76 -13.62 -2.37
N VAL A 36 -19.48 -14.30 -1.25
CA VAL A 36 -20.10 -14.04 0.04
C VAL A 36 -19.09 -13.39 0.96
N ASP A 37 -19.42 -12.22 1.52
CA ASP A 37 -18.60 -11.61 2.58
C ASP A 37 -18.81 -12.38 3.88
N GLU A 38 -17.87 -13.26 4.21
CA GLU A 38 -17.90 -14.07 5.43
C GLU A 38 -17.95 -13.21 6.71
N ASN A 39 -17.40 -11.99 6.66
CA ASN A 39 -17.44 -11.08 7.80
C ASN A 39 -18.87 -10.63 8.13
N MET A 40 -19.83 -10.75 7.22
CA MET A 40 -21.23 -10.39 7.49
C MET A 40 -21.87 -11.32 8.53
N PHE A 41 -21.37 -12.56 8.67
CA PHE A 41 -21.89 -13.55 9.61
C PHE A 41 -21.32 -13.43 11.02
N LEU A 42 -20.24 -12.65 11.19
CA LEU A 42 -19.70 -12.36 12.50
C LEU A 42 -20.65 -11.41 13.27
N PRO A 43 -20.78 -11.56 14.60
CA PRO A 43 -21.54 -10.62 15.41
C PRO A 43 -20.91 -9.23 15.35
N ALA A 44 -21.73 -8.18 15.46
CA ALA A 44 -21.28 -6.79 15.26
C ALA A 44 -20.10 -6.40 16.16
N GLU A 45 -20.04 -6.94 17.37
CA GLU A 45 -18.95 -6.71 18.31
C GLU A 45 -17.62 -7.34 17.83
N GLU A 46 -17.63 -8.61 17.42
CA GLU A 46 -16.45 -9.29 16.88
C GLU A 46 -15.96 -8.63 15.59
N ARG A 47 -16.89 -8.21 14.72
CA ARG A 47 -16.55 -7.45 13.50
C ARG A 47 -15.85 -6.15 13.82
N ALA A 48 -16.37 -5.39 14.79
CA ALA A 48 -15.78 -4.12 15.19
C ALA A 48 -14.38 -4.31 15.78
N GLN A 49 -14.20 -5.33 16.62
CA GLN A 49 -12.90 -5.69 17.19
C GLN A 49 -11.90 -6.12 16.10
N LEU A 50 -12.34 -6.95 15.14
CA LEU A 50 -11.52 -7.35 14.00
C LEU A 50 -11.09 -6.13 13.19
N ASP A 51 -12.02 -5.25 12.84
CA ASP A 51 -11.74 -4.04 12.08
C ASP A 51 -10.75 -3.12 12.81
N GLU A 52 -10.88 -2.99 14.14
CA GLU A 52 -9.93 -2.23 14.96
C GLU A 52 -8.52 -2.85 14.93
N ASN A 53 -8.44 -4.17 15.05
CA ASN A 53 -7.17 -4.91 15.04
C ASN A 53 -6.45 -4.85 13.69
N ILE A 54 -7.19 -4.91 12.57
CA ILE A 54 -6.61 -4.88 11.22
C ILE A 54 -6.42 -3.47 10.67
N ARG A 55 -7.07 -2.46 11.25
CA ARG A 55 -6.92 -1.05 10.87
C ARG A 55 -5.45 -0.65 10.70
N PRO A 56 -4.54 -0.83 11.69
CA PRO A 56 -3.14 -0.45 11.52
C PRO A 56 -2.46 -1.14 10.33
N LEU A 57 -2.79 -2.41 10.05
CA LEU A 57 -2.24 -3.15 8.90
C LEU A 57 -2.71 -2.55 7.57
N ARG A 58 -4.01 -2.22 7.46
CA ARG A 58 -4.57 -1.51 6.30
C ARG A 58 -3.87 -0.16 6.09
N LEU A 59 -3.64 0.61 7.16
CA LEU A 59 -2.96 1.91 7.07
C LEU A 59 -1.52 1.77 6.57
N ILE A 60 -0.76 0.81 7.11
CA ILE A 60 0.63 0.56 6.69
C ILE A 60 0.65 0.14 5.22
N LEU A 61 -0.25 -0.75 4.80
CA LEU A 61 -0.33 -1.21 3.43
C LEU A 61 -0.55 -0.05 2.44
N VAL A 62 -1.49 0.85 2.75
CA VAL A 62 -1.75 2.03 1.91
C VAL A 62 -0.52 2.93 1.83
N LYS A 63 0.18 3.18 2.95
CA LYS A 63 1.41 3.99 2.96
C LYS A 63 2.52 3.38 2.13
N VAL A 64 2.76 2.07 2.24
CA VAL A 64 3.79 1.37 1.46
C VAL A 64 3.46 1.40 -0.04
N ARG A 65 2.21 1.15 -0.41
CA ARG A 65 1.74 1.24 -1.80
C ARG A 65 1.97 2.62 -2.39
N LYS A 66 1.67 3.68 -1.63
CA LYS A 66 1.93 5.07 -2.01
C LYS A 66 3.40 5.35 -2.21
N LEU A 67 4.23 4.92 -1.27
CA LEU A 67 5.67 5.14 -1.36
C LEU A 67 6.24 4.43 -2.60
N ALA A 68 5.86 3.18 -2.84
CA ALA A 68 6.26 2.43 -4.03
C ALA A 68 5.85 3.13 -5.32
N TYR A 69 4.58 3.54 -5.42
CA TYR A 69 4.06 4.29 -6.57
C TYR A 69 4.85 5.58 -6.80
N LYS A 70 5.08 6.37 -5.75
CA LYS A 70 5.81 7.63 -5.85
C LYS A 70 7.29 7.44 -6.19
N ILE A 71 7.97 6.42 -5.67
CA ILE A 71 9.36 6.09 -6.03
C ILE A 71 9.46 5.71 -7.51
N VAL A 72 8.48 4.96 -8.03
CA VAL A 72 8.44 4.55 -9.44
C VAL A 72 8.17 5.74 -10.37
N ASN A 73 7.24 6.64 -9.99
CA ASN A 73 6.79 7.73 -10.87
C ASN A 73 7.50 9.07 -10.66
N SER A 74 8.09 9.32 -9.48
CA SER A 74 8.84 10.55 -9.17
C SER A 74 10.34 10.34 -9.34
N SER A 75 10.73 10.22 -10.61
CA SER A 75 12.12 9.93 -11.02
C SER A 75 13.12 11.02 -10.65
N MET A 76 12.66 12.26 -10.41
CA MET A 76 13.54 13.42 -10.20
C MET A 76 13.78 13.79 -8.73
N ILE A 77 12.90 13.39 -7.81
CA ILE A 77 12.96 13.82 -6.40
C ILE A 77 13.07 12.61 -5.48
N LEU A 78 12.07 11.72 -5.52
CA LEU A 78 12.00 10.60 -4.58
C LEU A 78 12.94 9.47 -4.96
N LEU A 79 13.12 9.18 -6.26
CA LEU A 79 14.05 8.13 -6.67
C LEU A 79 15.52 8.45 -6.33
N PRO A 80 16.04 9.68 -6.52
CA PRO A 80 17.36 10.05 -6.06
C PRO A 80 17.49 10.05 -4.53
N ALA A 81 16.47 10.53 -3.80
CA ALA A 81 16.46 10.50 -2.34
C ALA A 81 16.55 9.05 -1.83
N TRP A 82 15.68 8.17 -2.32
CA TRP A 82 15.70 6.73 -2.05
C TRP A 82 17.06 6.10 -2.31
N THR A 83 17.64 6.36 -3.48
CA THR A 83 18.94 5.81 -3.86
C THR A 83 20.06 6.30 -2.93
N SER A 84 20.00 7.55 -2.48
CA SER A 84 20.98 8.14 -1.58
C SER A 84 20.88 7.50 -0.18
N THR A 85 19.67 7.37 0.35
CA THR A 85 19.40 6.68 1.61
C THR A 85 19.90 5.24 1.60
N LEU A 86 19.65 4.48 0.52
CA LEU A 86 20.15 3.10 0.42
C LEU A 86 21.68 3.02 0.41
N ARG A 87 22.36 3.98 -0.22
CA ARG A 87 23.83 4.05 -0.22
C ARG A 87 24.39 4.41 1.16
N GLU A 88 23.74 5.33 1.87
CA GLU A 88 24.13 5.70 3.23
C GLU A 88 23.99 4.53 4.22
N LEU A 89 23.00 3.67 4.00
CA LEU A 89 22.77 2.46 4.78
C LEU A 89 23.55 1.22 4.30
N ASP A 90 24.42 1.37 3.29
CA ASP A 90 25.19 0.28 2.66
C ASP A 90 24.31 -0.88 2.16
N MET A 91 23.11 -0.55 1.66
CA MET A 91 22.15 -1.52 1.12
C MET A 91 22.22 -1.58 -0.41
N GLU A 92 21.89 -2.73 -0.99
CA GLU A 92 21.79 -2.88 -2.45
C GLU A 92 20.73 -1.92 -3.01
N VAL A 93 21.12 -1.05 -3.95
CA VAL A 93 20.20 -0.09 -4.59
C VAL A 93 19.19 -0.83 -5.45
N LYS A 94 18.00 -1.07 -4.89
CA LYS A 94 16.86 -1.68 -5.58
C LYS A 94 15.65 -0.76 -5.46
N ARG A 95 14.83 -0.72 -6.51
CA ARG A 95 13.54 -0.02 -6.47
C ARG A 95 12.50 -0.85 -5.74
N LEU A 96 11.68 -0.20 -4.92
CA LEU A 96 10.50 -0.82 -4.34
C LEU A 96 9.50 -1.13 -5.47
N PRO A 97 9.08 -2.40 -5.66
CA PRO A 97 8.13 -2.74 -6.70
C PRO A 97 6.75 -2.15 -6.37
N ARG A 98 6.04 -1.71 -7.40
CA ARG A 98 4.67 -1.20 -7.30
C ARG A 98 3.68 -2.36 -7.21
N ASP A 99 2.61 -2.16 -6.46
CA ASP A 99 1.43 -3.04 -6.45
C ASP A 99 0.62 -2.91 -7.75
N VAL A 100 0.27 -4.03 -8.37
CA VAL A 100 -0.34 -4.09 -9.71
C VAL A 100 -1.56 -5.01 -9.69
N SER A 101 -2.73 -4.43 -9.98
CA SER A 101 -4.03 -5.13 -9.99
C SER A 101 -4.05 -6.38 -10.87
N THR A 102 -3.38 -6.36 -12.01
CA THR A 102 -3.34 -7.48 -12.97
C THR A 102 -2.38 -8.60 -12.60
N HIS A 103 -1.65 -8.50 -11.48
CA HIS A 103 -0.69 -9.50 -11.05
C HIS A 103 -0.97 -9.98 -9.62
N TRP A 104 -1.41 -11.23 -9.49
CA TRP A 104 -1.96 -11.82 -8.25
C TRP A 104 -1.04 -11.76 -7.01
N ASN A 105 0.28 -11.68 -7.18
CA ASN A 105 1.24 -11.63 -6.06
C ASN A 105 1.92 -10.28 -5.87
N SER A 106 1.54 -9.23 -6.62
CA SER A 106 2.25 -7.95 -6.59
C SER A 106 2.24 -7.26 -5.23
N THR A 107 1.14 -7.33 -4.47
CA THR A 107 1.06 -6.79 -3.11
C THR A 107 2.03 -7.52 -2.17
N PHE A 108 2.10 -8.85 -2.27
CA PHE A 108 2.99 -9.67 -1.46
C PHE A 108 4.47 -9.39 -1.79
N ASP A 109 4.81 -9.33 -3.08
CA ASP A 109 6.16 -9.02 -3.55
C ASP A 109 6.60 -7.61 -3.10
N MET A 110 5.70 -6.62 -3.17
CA MET A 110 5.94 -5.27 -2.64
C MET A 110 6.23 -5.30 -1.14
N LEU A 111 5.43 -6.00 -0.34
CA LEU A 111 5.62 -6.08 1.11
C LEU A 111 6.92 -6.80 1.48
N ASN A 112 7.28 -7.88 0.78
CA ASN A 112 8.55 -8.58 1.02
C ASN A 112 9.76 -7.66 0.81
N VAL A 113 9.75 -6.88 -0.27
CA VAL A 113 10.81 -5.89 -0.51
C VAL A 113 10.73 -4.77 0.54
N ALA A 114 9.55 -4.25 0.86
CA ALA A 114 9.41 -3.21 1.87
C ALA A 114 9.96 -3.62 3.24
N LEU A 115 9.74 -4.88 3.65
CA LEU A 115 10.28 -5.42 4.89
C LEU A 115 11.80 -5.58 4.85
N THR A 116 12.34 -6.05 3.72
CA THR A 116 13.80 -6.15 3.51
C THR A 116 14.47 -4.77 3.59
N TYR A 117 13.80 -3.74 3.07
CA TYR A 117 14.29 -2.36 3.00
C TYR A 117 13.71 -1.44 4.07
N ARG A 118 13.21 -2.00 5.19
CA ARG A 118 12.53 -1.23 6.23
C ARG A 118 13.35 -0.06 6.75
N ALA A 119 14.65 -0.24 6.97
CA ALA A 119 15.54 0.83 7.44
C ALA A 119 15.58 2.03 6.47
N GLY A 120 15.57 1.77 5.16
CA GLY A 120 15.49 2.83 4.15
C GLY A 120 14.12 3.51 4.12
N ILE A 121 13.04 2.75 4.33
CA ILE A 121 11.68 3.30 4.39
C ILE A 121 11.49 4.20 5.63
N ASP A 122 11.97 3.74 6.78
CA ASP A 122 11.93 4.49 8.05
C ASP A 122 12.81 5.75 8.02
N SER A 123 13.81 5.80 7.12
CA SER A 123 14.66 6.99 6.94
C SER A 123 14.07 8.03 5.97
N ILE A 124 13.21 7.62 5.03
CA ILE A 124 12.60 8.53 4.03
C ILE A 124 11.19 9.00 4.43
N THR A 125 10.55 8.32 5.38
CA THR A 125 9.17 8.56 5.86
C THR A 125 9.19 9.17 7.25
#